data_AF-A0A6P6PSN5-F1
#
_entry.id   AF-A0A6P6PSN5-F1
#
_cell.length_a   1.000
_cell.length_b   1.000
_cell.length_c   1.000
_cell.angle_alpha   90.00
_cell.angle_beta   90.00
_cell.angle_gamma   90.00
#
_symmetry.space_group_name_H-M   'P 1'
#
loop_
_entity.id
_entity.type
_entity.pdbx_description
1 polymer ?
#
loop_
_entity_poly.entity_id
_entity_poly.type
_entity_poly.pdbx_seq_one_letter_code
_entity_poly.pdbx_strand_id
1 'polypeptide(L)'
;MKMQSVPVSGAINAGFAASFITEIIKMYPGRASASPSLDVLITLLTLGANGYKKLLSERKELYGHLAQEMSAVAERHGERLQHTPHKPITLGSSRWVWSRP
;
A
#
# COMPACT_ATOMS: atom_id res chain seq x y z
N MET A 1 0.88 -3.47 -3.81
CA MET A 1 0.70 -2.43 -2.76
C MET A 1 -0.56 -1.66 -3.09
N LYS A 2 -1.56 -1.60 -2.19
CA LYS A 2 -2.78 -0.83 -2.42
C LYS A 2 -2.49 0.65 -2.14
N MET A 3 -2.74 1.54 -3.10
CA MET A 3 -2.38 2.97 -2.98
C MET A 3 -3.54 3.88 -2.55
N GLN A 4 -4.79 3.43 -2.69
CA GLN A 4 -5.99 4.23 -2.40
C GLN A 4 -7.07 3.41 -1.71
N SER A 5 -7.88 4.06 -0.87
CA SER A 5 -9.00 3.45 -0.15
C SER A 5 -10.29 3.43 -0.98
N VAL A 6 -10.21 2.88 -2.20
CA VAL A 6 -11.33 2.70 -3.13
C VAL A 6 -11.73 1.22 -3.22
N PRO A 7 -12.94 0.89 -3.76
CA PRO A 7 -13.36 -0.48 -4.04
C PRO A 7 -12.30 -1.26 -4.83
N VAL A 8 -12.15 -2.55 -4.53
CA VAL A 8 -11.12 -3.41 -5.12
C VAL A 8 -11.52 -3.80 -6.54
N SER A 9 -11.24 -2.92 -7.52
CA SER A 9 -11.55 -3.19 -8.93
C SER A 9 -10.64 -2.48 -9.95
N GLY A 10 -9.76 -1.55 -9.52
CA GLY A 10 -8.93 -0.75 -10.42
C GLY A 10 -7.43 -0.88 -10.14
N ALA A 11 -6.63 -0.76 -11.20
CA ALA A 11 -5.17 -0.69 -11.13
C ALA A 11 -4.65 0.41 -12.07
N ILE A 12 -3.45 0.92 -11.80
CA ILE A 12 -2.79 1.94 -12.63
C ILE A 12 -1.61 1.28 -13.33
N ASN A 13 -1.62 1.28 -14.66
CA ASN A 13 -0.46 0.94 -15.48
C ASN A 13 0.34 2.22 -15.74
N ALA A 14 1.57 2.29 -15.24
CA ALA A 14 2.46 3.42 -15.41
C ALA A 14 3.85 2.94 -15.85
N GLY A 15 4.54 3.76 -16.65
CA GLY A 15 5.88 3.45 -17.14
C GLY A 15 6.53 4.65 -17.79
N PHE A 16 7.82 4.50 -18.14
CA PHE A 16 8.64 5.60 -18.66
C PHE A 16 8.62 5.71 -20.19
N ALA A 17 8.24 4.63 -20.89
CA ALA A 17 8.17 4.60 -22.35
C ALA A 17 6.72 4.70 -22.83
N ALA A 18 6.36 5.84 -23.43
CA ALA A 18 5.00 6.10 -23.88
C ALA A 18 4.52 5.13 -24.98
N SER A 19 5.41 4.70 -25.87
CA SER A 19 5.11 3.71 -26.92
C SER A 19 4.66 2.39 -26.33
N PHE A 20 5.41 1.87 -25.36
CA PHE A 20 5.10 0.61 -24.68
C PHE A 20 3.79 0.69 -23.88
N ILE A 21 3.54 1.79 -23.17
CA ILE A 21 2.26 1.98 -22.45
C ILE A 21 1.09 2.03 -23.44
N THR A 22 1.26 2.66 -24.59
CA THR A 22 0.23 2.72 -25.63
C THR A 22 -0.09 1.34 -26.20
N GLU A 23 0.93 0.50 -26.41
CA GLU A 23 0.73 -0.90 -26.83
C GLU A 23 -0.09 -1.69 -25.82
N ILE A 24 0.24 -1.56 -24.53
CA ILE A 24 -0.52 -2.21 -23.44
C ILE A 24 -1.98 -1.76 -23.43
N ILE A 25 -2.25 -0.47 -23.63
CA ILE A 25 -3.62 0.07 -23.64
C ILE A 25 -4.42 -0.51 -24.82
N LYS A 26 -3.81 -0.63 -26.00
CA LYS A 26 -4.46 -1.18 -27.20
C LYS A 26 -4.77 -2.67 -27.08
N MET A 27 -4.10 -3.39 -26.18
CA MET A 27 -4.37 -4.81 -25.93
C MET A 27 -5.67 -5.07 -25.16
N TYR A 28 -6.31 -4.06 -24.55
CA TYR A 28 -7.58 -4.24 -23.85
C TYR A 28 -8.75 -4.26 -24.86
N PRO A 29 -9.44 -5.39 -25.07
CA PRO A 29 -10.52 -5.46 -26.05
C PRO A 29 -11.82 -4.85 -25.50
N GLY A 30 -12.46 -4.01 -26.30
CA GLY A 30 -13.78 -3.44 -25.96
C GLY A 30 -13.71 -2.25 -24.99
N ARG A 31 -14.83 -2.01 -24.28
CA ARG A 31 -14.97 -0.89 -23.33
C ARG A 31 -14.79 -1.36 -21.89
N ALA A 32 -14.07 -0.58 -21.10
CA ALA A 32 -13.92 -0.80 -19.66
C ALA A 32 -14.96 -0.01 -18.85
N SER A 33 -15.25 -0.48 -17.63
CA SER A 33 -16.06 0.29 -16.67
C SER A 33 -15.35 1.57 -16.24
N ALA A 34 -16.10 2.67 -16.15
CA ALA A 34 -15.60 3.95 -15.65
C ALA A 34 -15.62 4.06 -14.12
N SER A 35 -16.33 3.17 -13.40
CA SER A 35 -16.49 3.26 -11.93
C SER A 35 -15.16 3.36 -11.17
N PRO A 36 -14.12 2.54 -11.45
CA PRO A 36 -12.86 2.66 -10.74
C PRO A 36 -12.14 4.00 -11.00
N SER A 37 -12.33 4.61 -12.17
CA SER A 37 -11.75 5.92 -12.48
C SER A 37 -12.48 7.04 -11.73
N LEU A 38 -13.80 6.92 -11.60
CA LEU A 38 -14.65 7.90 -10.92
C LEU A 38 -14.39 7.90 -9.41
N ASP A 39 -14.23 6.73 -8.79
CA ASP A 39 -13.92 6.60 -7.36
C ASP A 39 -12.57 7.25 -7.01
N VAL A 40 -11.55 7.02 -7.84
CA VAL A 40 -10.23 7.64 -7.70
C VAL A 40 -10.32 9.16 -7.89
N LEU A 41 -11.06 9.62 -8.88
CA LEU A 41 -11.27 11.05 -9.14
C LEU A 41 -11.92 11.73 -7.93
N ILE A 42 -13.03 11.18 -7.41
CA ILE A 42 -13.71 11.71 -6.22
C ILE A 42 -12.74 11.73 -5.04
N THR A 43 -12.01 10.64 -4.80
CA THR A 43 -11.06 10.54 -3.67
C THR A 43 -9.97 11.61 -3.75
N LEU A 44 -9.35 11.78 -4.92
CA LEU A 44 -8.27 12.75 -5.11
C LEU A 44 -8.75 14.20 -5.02
N LEU A 45 -9.95 14.50 -5.53
CA LEU A 45 -10.55 15.84 -5.40
C LEU A 45 -10.97 16.15 -3.96
N THR A 46 -11.49 15.17 -3.24
CA THR A 46 -11.90 15.32 -1.84
C THR A 46 -10.71 15.55 -0.91
N LEU A 47 -9.63 14.79 -1.09
CA LEU A 47 -8.42 14.92 -0.28
C LEU A 47 -7.56 16.13 -0.69
N GLY A 48 -7.51 16.41 -1.99
CA GLY A 48 -6.49 17.26 -2.58
C GLY A 48 -5.08 16.71 -2.38
N ALA A 49 -4.10 17.39 -2.98
CA ALA A 49 -2.69 17.00 -2.86
C ALA A 49 -2.19 17.07 -1.40
N ASN A 50 -2.65 18.05 -0.64
CA ASN A 50 -2.24 18.24 0.75
C ASN A 50 -2.82 17.16 1.67
N GLY A 51 -4.10 16.81 1.51
CA GLY A 51 -4.72 15.73 2.29
C GLY A 51 -4.05 14.38 1.98
N TYR A 52 -3.73 14.11 0.71
CA TYR A 52 -3.02 12.88 0.36
C TYR A 52 -1.60 12.84 0.96
N LYS A 53 -0.84 13.94 0.91
CA LYS A 53 0.48 14.04 1.55
C LYS A 53 0.40 13.85 3.07
N LYS A 54 -0.63 14.39 3.71
CA LYS A 54 -0.89 14.23 5.14
C LYS A 54 -1.11 12.75 5.51
N LEU A 55 -1.92 12.03 4.74
CA LEU A 55 -2.12 10.59 4.96
C LEU A 55 -0.80 9.80 4.81
N LEU A 56 0.08 10.20 3.89
CA LEU A 56 1.39 9.58 3.72
C LEU A 56 2.34 9.84 4.92
N SER A 57 2.27 11.02 5.55
CA SER A 57 3.05 11.31 6.76
C SER A 57 2.49 10.58 7.97
N GLU A 58 1.17 10.63 8.18
CA GLU A 58 0.48 9.92 9.26
C GLU A 58 0.77 8.40 9.20
N ARG A 59 0.82 7.81 8.00
CA ARG A 59 1.21 6.40 7.83
C ARG A 59 2.62 6.10 8.36
N LYS A 60 3.58 7.01 8.17
CA LYS A 60 4.97 6.81 8.65
C LYS A 60 5.03 6.87 10.18
N GLU A 61 4.30 7.80 10.77
CA GLU A 61 4.18 7.93 12.23
C GLU A 61 3.53 6.69 12.84
N LEU A 62 2.40 6.25 12.27
CA LEU A 62 1.70 5.03 12.69
C LEU A 62 2.56 3.78 12.55
N TYR A 63 3.42 3.68 11.53
CA TYR A 63 4.36 2.57 11.41
C TYR A 63 5.35 2.54 12.59
N GLY A 64 5.88 3.69 13.01
CA GLY A 64 6.76 3.80 14.17
C GLY A 64 6.05 3.40 15.46
N HIS A 65 4.85 3.94 15.69
CA HIS A 65 4.02 3.58 16.85
C HIS A 65 3.69 2.09 16.88
N LEU A 66 3.28 1.52 15.73
CA LEU A 66 3.00 0.09 15.62
C LEU A 66 4.23 -0.77 15.91
N ALA A 67 5.41 -0.37 15.44
CA ALA A 67 6.65 -1.10 15.71
C ALA A 67 7.00 -1.13 17.20
N GLN A 68 6.81 -0.01 17.91
CA GLN A 68 7.04 0.09 19.35
C GLN A 68 6.09 -0.83 20.13
N GLU A 69 4.78 -0.71 19.89
CA GLU A 69 3.77 -1.53 20.56
C GLU A 69 3.95 -3.03 20.25
N MET A 70 4.25 -3.37 19.00
CA MET A 70 4.53 -4.75 18.61
C MET A 70 5.79 -5.32 19.27
N SER A 71 6.83 -4.51 19.50
CA SER A 71 8.02 -4.95 20.25
C SER A 71 7.67 -5.27 21.69
N ALA A 72 6.92 -4.39 22.36
CA ALA A 72 6.48 -4.60 23.73
C ALA A 72 5.60 -5.85 23.86
N VAL A 73 4.71 -6.09 22.91
CA VAL A 73 3.90 -7.32 22.86
C VAL A 73 4.76 -8.56 22.61
N ALA A 74 5.69 -8.51 21.66
CA ALA A 74 6.58 -9.63 21.37
C ALA A 74 7.40 -10.04 22.59
N GLU A 75 8.00 -9.06 23.30
CA GLU A 75 8.80 -9.30 24.50
C GLU A 75 7.99 -9.98 25.62
N ARG A 76 6.74 -9.56 25.83
CA ARG A 76 5.83 -10.19 26.81
C ARG A 76 5.54 -11.66 26.50
N HIS A 77 5.59 -12.05 25.23
CA HIS A 77 5.36 -13.42 24.78
C HIS A 77 6.66 -14.21 24.54
N GLY A 78 7.83 -13.67 24.92
CA GLY A 78 9.13 -14.29 24.68
C GLY A 78 9.54 -14.33 23.20
N GLU A 79 8.89 -13.52 22.37
CA GLU A 79 9.21 -13.32 20.96
C GLU A 79 10.04 -12.04 20.77
N ARG A 80 10.57 -11.83 19.56
CA ARG A 80 11.19 -10.56 19.18
C ARG A 80 10.66 -10.07 17.85
N LEU A 81 10.59 -8.74 17.70
CA LEU A 81 10.38 -8.11 16.41
C LEU A 81 11.61 -8.28 15.51
N GLN A 82 11.39 -8.59 14.23
CA GLN A 82 12.48 -8.73 13.26
C GLN A 82 12.99 -7.36 12.82
N HIS A 83 14.31 -7.16 12.88
CA HIS A 83 14.95 -5.97 12.36
C HIS A 83 14.94 -5.98 10.82
N THR A 84 13.99 -5.28 10.21
CA THR A 84 13.79 -5.23 8.75
C THR A 84 13.73 -3.78 8.23
N PRO A 85 14.85 -3.03 8.30
CA PRO A 85 14.88 -1.60 7.97
C PRO A 85 14.51 -1.30 6.51
N HIS A 86 14.67 -2.27 5.61
CA HIS A 86 14.32 -2.15 4.19
C HIS A 86 12.83 -2.38 3.89
N LYS A 87 11.97 -2.65 4.91
CA LYS A 87 10.53 -2.93 4.73
C LYS A 87 9.65 -1.84 5.37
N PRO A 88 9.42 -0.69 4.71
CA PRO A 88 8.78 0.49 5.31
C PRO A 88 7.25 0.39 5.54
N ILE A 89 6.68 -0.80 5.41
CA ILE A 89 5.23 -1.06 5.48
C ILE A 89 4.92 -2.31 6.32
N THR A 90 5.85 -3.28 6.37
CA THR A 90 5.61 -4.58 6.99
C THR A 90 6.48 -4.74 8.24
N LEU A 91 5.92 -5.38 9.26
CA LEU A 91 6.60 -5.81 10.47
C LEU A 91 6.41 -7.32 10.61
N GLY A 92 7.40 -8.03 11.16
CA GLY A 92 7.33 -9.46 11.38
C GLY A 92 7.87 -9.83 12.77
N SER A 93 7.23 -10.78 13.45
CA SER A 93 7.71 -11.33 14.73
C SER A 93 8.44 -12.65 14.52
N SER A 94 9.30 -13.04 15.46
CA SER A 94 10.16 -14.23 15.37
C SER A 94 9.40 -15.55 15.33
N ARG A 95 8.20 -15.65 15.91
CA ARG A 95 7.40 -16.90 15.88
C ARG A 95 6.81 -17.21 14.51
N TRP A 96 6.56 -16.20 13.68
CA TRP A 96 5.91 -16.36 12.38
C TRP A 96 6.79 -16.98 11.29
N VAL A 97 8.09 -17.13 11.54
CA VAL A 97 9.03 -17.75 10.58
C VAL A 97 9.20 -19.25 10.83
N TRP A 98 8.93 -19.75 12.05
CA TRP A 98 9.15 -21.16 12.43
C TRP A 98 7.88 -22.01 12.51
N SER A 99 6.71 -21.44 12.21
CA SER A 99 5.42 -22.15 12.22
C SER A 99 4.93 -22.58 10.84
N ARG A 100 5.80 -22.57 9.82
CA ARG A 100 5.52 -23.22 8.53
C ARG A 100 6.15 -24.62 8.53
N PRO A 101 5.36 -25.70 8.38
CA PRO A 101 5.90 -27.04 8.16
C PRO A 101 6.71 -27.13 6.86
#